data_AF-A0A954PZD1-F1
#
_entry.id   AF-A0A954PZD1-F1
#
_cell.length_a   1.000
_cell.length_b   1.000
_cell.length_c   1.000
_cell.angle_alpha   90.00
_cell.angle_beta   90.00
_cell.angle_gamma   90.00
#
_symmetry.space_group_name_H-M   'P 1'
#
loop_
_entity.id
_entity.type
_entity.pdbx_description
1 polymer ?
#
loop_
_entity_poly.entity_id
_entity_poly.type
_entity_poly.pdbx_seq_one_letter_code
_entity_poly.pdbx_strand_id
1 'polypeptide(L)'
;MARFGIVAGLLLCADTAMALFGSLNKAPLLFVPMMLGIPILFFGVVALNPHRRRQSLTTAAGISALGCLIGILQLLRFFSLWRGQGSVNPHDTRIVSLMVAICIAFTLGYLWSVISAGRIRTKRPTQAR
;
A
#
# COMPACT_ATOMS: atom_id res chain seq x y z
N MET A 1 2.78 -13.20 5.62
CA MET A 1 2.02 -12.58 4.51
C MET A 1 0.68 -12.01 4.96
N ALA A 2 -0.27 -12.78 5.53
CA ALA A 2 -1.54 -12.21 6.03
C ALA A 2 -1.33 -11.07 7.04
N ARG A 3 -0.46 -11.29 8.03
CA ARG A 3 -0.04 -10.26 9.01
C ARG A 3 0.56 -9.00 8.38
N PHE A 4 1.20 -9.12 7.22
CA PHE A 4 1.81 -7.98 6.53
C PHE A 4 0.76 -7.06 5.90
N GLY A 5 -0.34 -7.62 5.37
CA GLY A 5 -1.49 -6.83 4.89
C GLY A 5 -2.22 -6.10 6.02
N ILE A 6 -2.36 -6.76 7.18
CA ILE A 6 -2.94 -6.14 8.37
C ILE A 6 -2.09 -4.94 8.82
N VAL A 7 -0.77 -5.12 8.92
CA VAL A 7 0.15 -4.04 9.33
C VAL A 7 0.16 -2.91 8.31
N ALA A 8 0.22 -3.20 7.00
CA ALA A 8 0.19 -2.17 5.97
C ALA A 8 -1.12 -1.36 5.99
N GLY A 9 -2.27 -2.03 6.14
CA GLY A 9 -3.55 -1.35 6.28
C GLY A 9 -3.65 -0.49 7.54
N LEU A 10 -3.14 -0.97 8.68
CA LEU A 10 -3.06 -0.19 9.92
C LEU A 10 -2.17 1.05 9.77
N LEU A 11 -1.02 0.93 9.09
CA LEU A 11 -0.11 2.05 8.85
C LEU A 11 -0.77 3.12 7.98
N LEU A 12 -1.51 2.74 6.94
CA LEU A 12 -2.27 3.68 6.10
C LEU A 12 -3.37 4.41 6.88
N CYS A 13 -4.06 3.70 7.79
CA CYS A 13 -5.02 4.33 8.68
C CYS A 13 -4.35 5.27 9.69
N ALA A 14 -3.20 4.88 10.24
CA ALA A 14 -2.43 5.70 11.17
C ALA A 14 -1.89 6.98 10.50
N ASP A 15 -1.44 6.89 9.25
CA ASP A 15 -0.99 8.03 8.45
C ASP A 15 -2.10 9.08 8.28
N THR A 16 -3.34 8.62 8.01
CA THR A 16 -4.52 9.50 7.96
C THR A 16 -4.87 10.10 9.31
N ALA A 17 -4.75 9.32 10.40
CA ALA A 17 -4.98 9.86 11.74
C ALA A 17 -3.96 10.96 12.09
N MET A 18 -2.68 10.74 11.81
CA MET A 18 -1.62 11.73 11.99
C MET A 18 -1.88 12.98 11.14
N ALA A 19 -2.34 12.81 9.90
CA ALA A 19 -2.74 13.90 9.02
C ALA A 19 -3.87 14.76 9.60
N LEU A 20 -4.89 14.12 10.19
CA LEU A 20 -6.05 14.80 10.77
C LEU A 20 -5.71 15.54 12.07
N PHE A 21 -4.83 14.99 12.91
CA PHE A 21 -4.36 15.68 14.12
C PHE A 21 -3.35 16.79 13.82
N GLY A 22 -2.56 16.65 12.74
CA GLY A 22 -1.51 17.60 12.38
C GLY A 22 -1.96 18.77 11.51
N SER A 23 -3.16 18.72 10.92
CA SER A 23 -3.65 19.77 10.01
C SER A 23 -4.88 20.49 10.54
N LEU A 24 -4.81 21.83 10.57
CA LEU A 24 -5.98 22.70 10.81
C LEU A 24 -6.89 22.78 9.57
N ASN A 25 -6.32 22.57 8.37
CA ASN A 25 -7.04 22.53 7.10
C ASN A 25 -7.33 21.07 6.71
N LYS A 26 -8.58 20.66 6.92
CA LYS A 26 -9.04 19.29 6.63
C LYS A 26 -9.37 19.15 5.15
N ALA A 27 -8.34 18.90 4.34
CA ALA A 27 -8.52 18.61 2.93
C ALA A 27 -9.10 17.18 2.75
N PRO A 28 -10.08 16.96 1.85
CA PRO A 28 -10.64 15.63 1.58
C PRO A 28 -9.59 14.61 1.14
N LEU A 29 -8.49 15.09 0.55
CA LEU A 29 -7.40 14.27 0.04
C LEU A 29 -6.67 13.50 1.15
N LEU A 30 -6.73 13.98 2.40
CA LEU A 30 -6.11 13.35 3.57
C LEU A 30 -6.78 12.00 3.91
N PHE A 31 -7.99 11.75 3.44
CA PHE A 31 -8.73 10.50 3.69
C PHE A 31 -8.43 9.38 2.68
N VAL A 32 -7.73 9.69 1.58
CA VAL A 32 -7.40 8.70 0.54
C VAL A 32 -6.60 7.52 1.09
N PRO A 33 -5.56 7.70 1.94
CA PRO A 33 -4.82 6.58 2.52
C PRO A 33 -5.73 5.68 3.36
N MET A 34 -6.65 6.24 4.16
CA MET A 34 -7.62 5.47 4.96
C MET A 34 -8.61 4.69 4.10
N MET A 35 -9.15 5.29 3.04
CA MET A 35 -10.07 4.62 2.11
C MET A 35 -9.43 3.40 1.44
N LEU A 36 -8.11 3.41 1.22
CA LEU A 36 -7.36 2.27 0.72
C LEU A 36 -6.92 1.32 1.84
N GLY A 37 -6.57 1.86 3.00
CA GLY A 37 -6.09 1.13 4.17
C GLY A 37 -7.13 0.16 4.73
N ILE A 38 -8.39 0.58 4.84
CA ILE A 38 -9.47 -0.27 5.39
C ILE A 38 -9.69 -1.54 4.54
N PRO A 39 -9.87 -1.48 3.21
CA PRO A 39 -9.93 -2.67 2.36
C PRO A 39 -8.68 -3.56 2.46
N ILE A 40 -7.48 -2.97 2.44
CA ILE A 40 -6.22 -3.73 2.54
C ILE A 40 -6.14 -4.47 3.89
N LEU A 41 -6.52 -3.81 4.98
CA LEU A 41 -6.59 -4.39 6.32
C LEU A 41 -7.60 -5.54 6.35
N PHE A 42 -8.81 -5.30 5.83
CA PHE A 42 -9.87 -6.30 5.80
C PHE A 42 -9.46 -7.56 5.03
N PHE A 43 -8.89 -7.39 3.83
CA PHE A 43 -8.35 -8.51 3.06
C PHE A 43 -7.16 -9.19 3.76
N GLY A 44 -6.34 -8.44 4.51
CA GLY A 44 -5.30 -8.99 5.37
C GLY A 44 -5.84 -9.93 6.46
N VAL A 45 -6.94 -9.54 7.11
CA VAL A 45 -7.63 -10.37 8.11
C VAL A 45 -8.28 -11.59 7.44
N VAL A 46 -9.00 -11.41 6.34
CA VAL A 46 -9.62 -12.52 5.59
C VAL A 46 -8.56 -13.52 5.08
N ALA A 47 -7.35 -13.04 4.77
CA ALA A 47 -6.22 -13.86 4.36
C ALA A 47 -5.63 -14.76 5.47
N LEU A 48 -6.04 -14.59 6.72
CA LEU A 48 -5.70 -15.54 7.80
C LEU A 48 -6.28 -16.94 7.51
N ASN A 49 -7.38 -17.02 6.76
CA ASN A 49 -7.97 -18.29 6.35
C ASN A 49 -7.17 -18.91 5.18
N PRO A 50 -6.56 -20.10 5.36
CA PRO A 50 -5.69 -20.69 4.34
C PRO A 50 -6.43 -21.00 3.03
N HIS A 51 -7.73 -21.35 3.10
CA HIS A 51 -8.57 -21.63 1.94
C HIS A 51 -8.75 -20.41 1.00
N ARG A 52 -8.83 -19.19 1.55
CA ARG A 52 -9.05 -17.95 0.76
C ARG A 52 -7.85 -17.01 0.71
N ARG A 53 -6.71 -17.43 1.27
CA ARG A 53 -5.50 -16.61 1.42
C ARG A 53 -4.96 -16.07 0.11
N ARG A 54 -4.96 -16.88 -0.96
CA ARG A 54 -4.35 -16.47 -2.24
C ARG A 54 -5.19 -15.38 -2.94
N GLN A 55 -6.51 -15.55 -2.96
CA GLN A 55 -7.44 -14.60 -3.57
C GLN A 55 -7.43 -13.26 -2.82
N SER A 56 -7.57 -13.29 -1.49
CA SER A 56 -7.55 -12.09 -0.64
C SER A 56 -6.24 -11.31 -0.69
N LEU A 57 -5.09 -11.98 -0.70
CA LEU A 57 -3.80 -11.28 -0.85
C LEU A 57 -3.62 -10.69 -2.25
N THR A 58 -4.14 -11.34 -3.29
CA THR A 58 -4.08 -10.80 -4.66
C THR A 58 -4.94 -9.55 -4.80
N THR A 59 -6.16 -9.56 -4.24
CA THR A 59 -7.03 -8.37 -4.26
C THR A 59 -6.44 -7.23 -3.44
N ALA A 60 -5.88 -7.52 -2.25
CA ALA A 60 -5.17 -6.51 -1.46
C ALA A 60 -3.98 -5.90 -2.22
N ALA A 61 -3.21 -6.73 -2.93
CA ALA A 61 -2.09 -6.26 -3.76
C ALA A 61 -2.57 -5.40 -4.94
N GLY A 62 -3.70 -5.76 -5.56
CA GLY A 62 -4.32 -4.96 -6.61
C GLY A 62 -4.77 -3.58 -6.12
N ILE A 63 -5.41 -3.51 -4.96
CA ILE A 63 -5.81 -2.24 -4.33
C ILE A 63 -4.58 -1.40 -3.97
N SER A 64 -3.54 -2.02 -3.41
CA SER A 64 -2.29 -1.35 -3.11
C SER A 64 -1.59 -0.81 -4.37
N ALA A 65 -1.62 -1.55 -5.47
CA ALA A 65 -1.08 -1.10 -6.75
C ALA A 65 -1.85 0.11 -7.32
N LEU A 66 -3.18 0.10 -7.20
CA LEU A 66 -4.00 1.27 -7.54
C LEU A 66 -3.68 2.47 -6.63
N GLY A 67 -3.50 2.24 -5.33
CA GLY A 67 -3.06 3.26 -4.37
C GLY A 67 -1.72 3.89 -4.74
N CYS A 68 -0.74 3.06 -5.14
CA CYS A 68 0.53 3.53 -5.70
C CYS A 68 0.32 4.42 -6.93
N LEU A 69 -0.50 3.98 -7.89
CA LEU A 69 -0.73 4.72 -9.12
C LEU A 69 -1.33 6.10 -8.83
N ILE A 70 -2.37 6.16 -7.99
CA ILE A 70 -3.02 7.39 -7.56
C ILE A 70 -2.01 8.30 -6.86
N GLY A 71 -1.26 7.78 -5.88
CA GLY A 71 -0.28 8.57 -5.13
C GLY A 71 0.87 9.09 -6.00
N ILE A 72 1.35 8.31 -6.98
CA ILE A 72 2.35 8.76 -7.96
C ILE A 72 1.79 9.91 -8.81
N LEU A 73 0.56 9.80 -9.30
CA LEU A 73 -0.09 10.89 -10.03
C LEU A 73 -0.20 12.17 -9.18
N GLN A 74 -0.53 12.04 -7.90
CA GLN A 74 -0.54 13.17 -6.97
C GLN A 74 0.86 13.78 -6.78
N LEU A 75 1.89 12.95 -6.58
CA LEU A 75 3.27 13.43 -6.45
C LEU A 75 3.75 14.15 -7.71
N LEU A 76 3.39 13.66 -8.90
CA LEU A 76 3.66 14.36 -10.16
C LEU A 76 2.94 15.71 -10.25
N ARG A 77 1.70 15.79 -9.76
CA ARG A 77 0.98 17.08 -9.67
C ARG A 77 1.66 18.04 -8.70
N PHE A 78 2.06 17.58 -7.51
CA PHE A 78 2.81 18.40 -6.56
C PHE A 78 4.14 18.87 -7.15
N PHE A 79 4.84 18.01 -7.88
CA PHE A 79 6.08 18.37 -8.56
C PHE A 79 5.88 19.41 -9.67
N SER A 80 4.77 19.31 -10.41
CA SER A 80 4.39 20.31 -11.42
C SER A 80 4.03 21.66 -10.78
N LEU A 81 3.23 21.65 -9.71
CA LEU A 81 2.87 22.84 -8.95
C LEU A 81 4.10 23.51 -8.32
N TRP A 82 5.02 22.71 -7.77
CA TRP A 82 6.29 23.21 -7.25
C TRP A 82 7.10 23.94 -8.34
N ARG A 83 7.16 23.37 -9.55
CA ARG A 83 7.84 24.01 -10.69
C ARG A 83 7.17 25.31 -11.17
N GLY A 84 5.85 25.42 -11.04
CA GLY A 84 5.09 26.59 -11.51
C GLY A 84 4.94 27.71 -10.47
N GLN A 85 4.69 27.37 -9.21
CA GLN A 85 4.33 28.32 -8.16
C GLN A 85 5.36 28.40 -7.02
N GLY A 86 6.39 27.56 -7.02
CA GLY A 86 7.51 27.60 -6.07
C GLY A 86 7.19 27.16 -4.63
N SER A 87 5.93 26.91 -4.30
CA SER A 87 5.51 26.44 -2.97
C SER A 87 4.50 25.29 -3.06
N VAL A 88 4.67 24.30 -2.20
CA VAL A 88 3.71 23.20 -2.01
C VAL A 88 3.58 22.97 -0.52
N ASN A 89 2.40 22.59 -0.05
CA ASN A 89 2.21 22.26 1.35
C ASN A 89 3.07 21.04 1.73
N PRO A 90 4.06 21.20 2.63
CA PRO A 90 4.94 20.09 3.01
C PRO A 90 4.19 18.98 3.77
N HIS A 91 3.11 19.32 4.47
CA HIS A 91 2.27 18.34 5.16
C HIS A 91 1.60 17.38 4.18
N ASP A 92 0.89 17.90 3.17
CA ASP A 92 0.17 17.09 2.19
C ASP A 92 1.13 16.21 1.38
N THR A 93 2.28 16.78 1.01
CA THR A 93 3.32 16.05 0.27
C THR A 93 3.88 14.89 1.10
N ARG A 94 4.10 15.11 2.41
CA ARG A 94 4.60 14.07 3.32
C ARG A 94 3.60 12.90 3.44
N ILE A 95 2.32 13.20 3.63
CA ILE A 95 1.28 12.17 3.79
C ILE A 95 1.16 11.32 2.52
N VAL A 96 1.05 11.96 1.34
CA VAL A 96 0.99 11.22 0.08
C VAL A 96 2.27 10.40 -0.15
N SER A 97 3.45 10.92 0.21
CA SER A 97 4.70 10.18 0.09
C SER A 97 4.74 8.93 1.00
N LEU A 98 4.21 9.02 2.22
CA LEU A 98 4.11 7.89 3.16
C LEU A 98 3.14 6.83 2.65
N MET A 99 1.96 7.25 2.18
CA MET A 99 0.99 6.36 1.53
C MET A 99 1.63 5.58 0.37
N VAL A 100 2.33 6.28 -0.54
CA VAL A 100 3.01 5.65 -1.67
C VAL A 100 4.10 4.69 -1.19
N ALA A 101 4.92 5.07 -0.21
CA ALA A 101 5.96 4.21 0.33
C ALA A 101 5.39 2.91 0.93
N ILE A 102 4.29 3.01 1.70
CA ILE A 102 3.61 1.85 2.29
C ILE A 102 3.02 0.96 1.19
N CYS A 103 2.36 1.55 0.20
CA CYS A 103 1.80 0.80 -0.94
C CYS A 103 2.90 0.11 -1.76
N ILE A 104 4.04 0.76 -2.02
CA ILE A 104 5.18 0.16 -2.73
C ILE A 104 5.74 -1.01 -1.92
N ALA A 105 5.99 -0.81 -0.62
CA ALA A 105 6.52 -1.84 0.26
C ALA A 105 5.58 -3.07 0.31
N PHE A 106 4.26 -2.83 0.37
CA PHE A 106 3.28 -3.91 0.34
C PHE A 106 3.30 -4.69 -0.98
N THR A 107 3.28 -3.97 -2.09
CA THR A 107 3.24 -4.55 -3.44
C THR A 107 4.52 -5.34 -3.74
N LEU A 108 5.69 -4.76 -3.47
CA LEU A 108 6.99 -5.43 -3.63
C LEU A 108 7.12 -6.65 -2.71
N GLY A 109 6.69 -6.55 -1.45
CA GLY A 109 6.68 -7.68 -0.52
C GLY A 109 5.80 -8.83 -1.02
N TYR A 110 4.65 -8.51 -1.63
CA TYR A 110 3.79 -9.50 -2.26
C TYR A 110 4.46 -10.14 -3.49
N LEU A 111 5.01 -9.35 -4.41
CA LEU A 111 5.73 -9.87 -5.58
C LEU A 111 6.90 -10.77 -5.17
N TRP A 112 7.69 -10.34 -4.20
CA TRP A 112 8.81 -11.11 -3.68
C TRP A 112 8.36 -12.46 -3.11
N SER A 113 7.24 -12.47 -2.39
CA SER A 113 6.64 -13.71 -1.88
C SER A 113 6.25 -14.67 -3.00
N VAL A 114 5.65 -14.15 -4.08
CA VAL A 114 5.20 -14.96 -5.21
C VAL A 114 6.38 -15.54 -5.97
N ILE A 115 7.40 -14.72 -6.24
CA ILE A 115 8.63 -15.14 -6.93
C ILE A 115 9.39 -16.17 -6.09
N SER A 116 9.52 -15.95 -4.78
CA SER A 116 10.20 -16.86 -3.87
C SER A 116 9.50 -18.23 -3.80
N ALA A 117 8.16 -18.24 -3.76
CA ALA A 117 7.38 -19.47 -3.82
C ALA A 117 7.58 -20.23 -5.15
N GLY A 118 7.73 -19.51 -6.27
CA GLY A 118 8.04 -20.08 -7.58
C GLY A 118 9.43 -20.74 -7.64
N ARG A 119 10.46 -20.08 -7.08
CA ARG A 119 11.85 -20.60 -7.04
C ARG A 119 11.99 -21.87 -6.20
N ILE A 120 11.25 -21.99 -5.10
CA ILE A 120 11.28 -23.19 -4.26
C ILE A 120 10.67 -24.39 -5.00
N ARG A 121 9.64 -24.16 -5.84
CA ARG A 121 9.00 -25.23 -6.62
C ARG A 121 9.88 -25.75 -7.75
N THR A 122 10.72 -24.91 -8.35
CA THR A 122 11.67 -25.31 -9.40
C THR A 122 12.90 -26.04 -8.86
N LYS A 123 13.23 -25.86 -7.57
CA LYS A 123 14.31 -26.58 -6.89
C LYS A 123 13.92 -27.97 -6.35
N ARG A 124 12.75 -28.52 -6.71
CA ARG A 124 12.49 -29.96 -6.58
C ARG A 124 12.79 -30.65 -7.91
N PRO A 125 14.06 -30.97 -8.22
CA PRO A 125 14.31 -32.03 -9.19
C PRO A 125 13.76 -33.31 -8.58
N THR A 126 12.88 -33.95 -9.34
CA THR A 126 12.75 -35.40 -9.48
C THR A 126 13.61 -36.19 -8.48
N GLN A 127 13.14 -36.37 -7.25
CA GLN A 127 13.69 -37.42 -6.41
C GLN A 127 13.01 -38.69 -6.90
N ALA A 128 13.74 -39.40 -7.76
CA ALA A 128 13.41 -40.70 -8.27
C ALA A 128 13.01 -41.66 -7.15
N ARG A 129 11.86 -42.30 -7.31
CA ARG A 129 11.72 -43.75 -7.15
C ARG A 129 10.47 -44.24 -7.84
#